data_AF-X0XU18-F1
#
_entry.id   AF-X0XU18-F1
#
_cell.length_a   1.000
_cell.length_b   1.000
_cell.length_c   1.000
_cell.angle_alpha   90.00
_cell.angle_beta   90.00
_cell.angle_gamma   90.00
#
_symmetry.space_group_name_H-M   'P 1'
#
loop_
_entity.id
_entity.type
_entity.pdbx_description
1 polymer ?
#
loop_
_entity_poly.entity_id
_entity_poly.type
_entity_poly.pdbx_seq_one_letter_code
_entity_poly.pdbx_strand_id
1 'polypeptide(L)'
;QYQKFFEMENAELEFTDDALHVLAQKALERDTGARALRAITEELMVDLMYQLPEEQRGAKYVITRSIVEGKAKLSTARQKVKAKKESA
;
A
#
# COMPACT_ATOMS: atom_id res chain seq x y z
N GLN A 1 7.84 -3.20 7.19
CA GLN A 1 6.93 -3.37 8.36
C GLN A 1 5.53 -3.71 7.86
N TYR A 2 4.85 -2.81 7.16
CA TYR A 2 3.47 -3.06 6.67
C TYR A 2 3.32 -4.26 5.73
N GLN A 3 4.28 -4.50 4.83
CA GLN A 3 4.23 -5.69 3.98
C GLN A 3 4.17 -6.99 4.81
N LYS A 4 4.92 -7.06 5.91
CA LYS A 4 4.92 -8.23 6.79
C LYS A 4 3.62 -8.36 7.59
N PHE A 5 3.02 -7.25 7.99
CA PHE A 5 1.70 -7.25 8.62
C PHE A 5 0.63 -7.78 7.66
N PHE A 6 0.60 -7.31 6.42
CA PHE A 6 -0.33 -7.82 5.41
C PHE A 6 -0.10 -9.31 5.14
N GLU A 7 1.15 -9.76 5.10
CA GLU A 7 1.48 -11.18 4.93
C GLU A 7 0.93 -12.05 6.07
N MET A 8 0.97 -11.57 7.33
CA MET A 8 0.34 -12.25 8.48
C MET A 8 -1.18 -12.37 8.32
N GLU A 9 -1.81 -11.42 7.64
CA GLU A 9 -3.24 -11.40 7.32
C GLU A 9 -3.58 -12.13 6.00
N ASN A 10 -2.64 -12.90 5.43
CA ASN A 10 -2.78 -13.56 4.12
C ASN A 10 -3.08 -12.59 2.96
N ALA A 11 -2.44 -11.43 2.97
CA ALA A 11 -2.49 -10.43 1.91
C ALA A 11 -1.07 -10.01 1.47
N GLU A 12 -0.94 -9.53 0.25
CA GLU A 12 0.30 -8.95 -0.28
C GLU A 12 0.17 -7.43 -0.37
N LEU A 13 1.21 -6.70 0.04
CA LEU A 13 1.31 -5.25 -0.14
C LEU A 13 2.59 -4.93 -0.93
N GLU A 14 2.43 -4.20 -2.03
CA GLU A 14 3.51 -3.77 -2.89
C GLU A 14 3.43 -2.26 -3.12
N PHE A 15 4.58 -1.61 -3.14
CA PHE A 15 4.71 -0.23 -3.58
C PHE A 15 5.47 -0.25 -4.90
N THR A 16 4.92 0.45 -5.89
CA THR A 16 5.64 0.74 -7.12
C THR A 16 6.78 1.73 -6.86
N ASP A 17 7.84 1.66 -7.67
CA ASP A 17 9.00 2.54 -7.50
C ASP A 17 8.63 4.03 -7.57
N ASP A 18 7.72 4.40 -8.48
CA ASP A 18 7.25 5.77 -8.62
C ASP A 18 6.41 6.22 -7.40
N ALA A 19 5.62 5.32 -6.79
CA ALA A 19 4.94 5.61 -5.52
C ALA A 19 5.94 5.94 -4.41
N LEU A 20 7.03 5.17 -4.30
CA LEU A 20 8.08 5.41 -3.30
C LEU A 20 8.78 6.77 -3.52
N HIS A 21 9.07 7.14 -4.77
CA HIS A 21 9.66 8.43 -5.09
C HIS A 21 8.74 9.59 -4.69
N VAL A 22 7.44 9.50 -5.01
CA VAL A 22 6.48 10.55 -4.65
C VAL A 22 6.28 10.64 -3.13
N LEU A 23 6.25 9.51 -2.42
CA LEU A 23 6.22 9.50 -0.95
C LEU A 23 7.42 10.22 -0.35
N ALA A 24 8.63 9.95 -0.86
CA ALA A 24 9.84 10.62 -0.42
C ALA A 24 9.79 12.13 -0.71
N GLN A 25 9.34 12.53 -1.89
CA GLN A 25 9.19 13.95 -2.25
C GLN A 25 8.21 14.67 -1.32
N LYS A 26 7.02 14.09 -1.09
CA LYS A 26 6.01 14.66 -0.18
C LYS A 26 6.54 14.77 1.26
N ALA A 27 7.36 13.82 1.70
CA ALA A 27 7.98 13.88 3.02
C ALA A 27 9.00 15.01 3.14
N LEU A 28 9.76 15.29 2.07
CA LEU A 28 10.68 16.44 2.01
C LEU A 28 9.92 17.77 2.05
N GLU A 29 8.80 17.88 1.32
CA GLU A 29 7.95 19.08 1.32
C GLU A 29 7.35 19.42 2.70
N ARG A 30 7.24 18.43 3.61
CA ARG A 30 6.73 18.60 4.98
C ARG A 30 7.81 18.95 6.02
N ASP A 31 9.04 19.29 5.60
CA ASP A 31 10.17 19.81 6.41
C ASP A 31 10.52 19.04 7.71
N THR A 32 10.07 17.79 7.81
CA THR A 32 10.31 16.91 8.97
C THR A 32 10.97 15.59 8.55
N GLY A 33 11.38 15.49 7.29
CA GLY A 33 12.19 14.40 6.73
C GLY A 33 11.56 13.01 6.94
N ALA A 34 12.34 12.08 7.49
CA ALA A 34 11.89 10.69 7.71
C ALA A 34 10.66 10.57 8.64
N ARG A 35 10.41 11.55 9.52
CA ARG A 35 9.22 11.56 10.38
C ARG A 35 7.96 11.82 9.58
N ALA A 36 8.00 12.76 8.62
CA ALA A 36 6.88 12.97 7.69
C ALA A 36 6.62 11.72 6.85
N LEU A 37 7.66 11.05 6.38
CA LEU A 37 7.49 9.82 5.58
C LEU A 37 6.69 8.76 6.34
N ARG A 38 7.02 8.56 7.63
CA ARG A 38 6.28 7.64 8.50
C ARG A 38 4.83 8.06 8.67
N ALA A 39 4.56 9.33 8.94
CA ALA A 39 3.20 9.85 9.12
C ALA A 39 2.34 9.68 7.85
N ILE A 40 2.88 10.06 6.67
CA ILE A 40 2.18 9.91 5.38
C ILE A 40 1.89 8.43 5.09
N THR A 41 2.84 7.56 5.39
CA THR A 41 2.65 6.11 5.21
C THR A 41 1.60 5.58 6.19
N GLU A 42 1.63 5.99 7.46
CA GLU A 42 0.62 5.61 8.47
C GLU A 42 -0.79 6.01 8.05
N GLU A 43 -0.99 7.25 7.58
CA GLU A 43 -2.27 7.72 7.05
C GLU A 43 -2.80 6.79 5.93
N LEU A 44 -1.96 6.47 4.94
CA LEU A 44 -2.33 5.57 3.84
C LEU A 44 -2.66 4.15 4.33
N MET A 45 -1.93 3.65 5.32
CA MET A 45 -2.10 2.29 5.83
C MET A 45 -3.34 2.13 6.69
N VAL A 46 -3.75 3.16 7.44
CA VAL A 46 -4.99 3.14 8.25
C VAL A 46 -6.19 2.84 7.36
N ASP A 47 -6.30 3.51 6.22
CA ASP A 47 -7.40 3.31 5.29
C ASP A 47 -7.38 1.91 4.65
N LEU A 48 -6.20 1.38 4.30
CA LEU A 48 -6.08 0.01 3.76
C LEU A 48 -6.41 -1.05 4.81
N MET A 49 -5.94 -0.86 6.04
CA MET A 49 -6.17 -1.79 7.15
C MET A 49 -7.62 -1.82 7.58
N TYR A 50 -8.36 -0.72 7.43
CA TYR A 50 -9.81 -0.72 7.68
C TYR A 50 -10.55 -1.59 6.66
N GLN A 51 -10.11 -1.59 5.40
CA GLN A 51 -10.71 -2.40 4.33
C GLN A 51 -10.27 -3.86 4.39
N LEU A 52 -9.14 -4.17 5.02
CA LEU A 52 -8.54 -5.51 5.02
C LEU A 52 -9.43 -6.61 5.66
N PRO A 53 -10.10 -6.41 6.81
CA PRO A 53 -10.94 -7.44 7.43
C PRO A 53 -12.19 -7.80 6.63
N GLU A 54 -12.72 -6.86 5.86
CA GLU A 54 -13.90 -7.08 4.99
C GLU A 54 -13.53 -7.89 3.73
N GLU A 55 -12.24 -8.01 3.42
CA GLU A 55 -11.75 -8.49 2.15
C GLU A 55 -11.18 -9.93 2.25
N GLN A 56 -11.59 -10.78 1.31
CA GLN A 56 -11.24 -12.21 1.32
C GLN A 56 -9.72 -12.46 1.27
N ARG A 57 -9.27 -13.51 1.99
CA ARG A 57 -7.89 -14.03 1.99
C ARG A 57 -7.32 -14.16 0.56
N GLY A 58 -6.06 -13.76 0.36
CA GLY A 58 -5.38 -13.82 -0.94
C GLY A 58 -5.48 -12.54 -1.79
N ALA A 59 -5.69 -11.39 -1.17
CA ALA A 59 -5.69 -10.09 -1.86
C ALA A 59 -4.27 -9.53 -2.03
N LYS A 60 -4.00 -8.89 -3.18
CA LYS A 60 -2.77 -8.11 -3.40
C LYS A 60 -3.13 -6.64 -3.55
N TYR A 61 -2.46 -5.78 -2.79
CA TYR A 61 -2.59 -4.35 -2.82
C TYR A 61 -1.34 -3.74 -3.45
N VAL A 62 -1.51 -2.97 -4.51
CA VAL A 62 -0.44 -2.27 -5.22
C VAL A 62 -0.64 -0.78 -5.08
N ILE A 63 0.26 -0.13 -4.34
CA ILE A 63 0.28 1.31 -4.15
C ILE A 63 1.03 1.94 -5.31
N THR A 64 0.31 2.76 -6.07
CA THR A 64 0.81 3.49 -7.24
C THR A 64 0.99 4.95 -6.93
N ARG A 65 1.82 5.64 -7.74
CA ARG A 65 1.97 7.10 -7.69
C ARG A 65 0.63 7.82 -7.65
N SER A 66 -0.33 7.44 -8.50
CA SER A 66 -1.64 8.08 -8.56
C SER A 66 -2.40 8.01 -7.24
N ILE A 67 -2.24 6.92 -6.48
CA ILE A 67 -2.87 6.77 -5.16
C ILE A 67 -2.19 7.71 -4.16
N VAL A 68 -0.85 7.75 -4.14
CA VAL A 68 -0.07 8.64 -3.27
C VAL A 68 -0.36 10.12 -3.57
N GLU A 69 -0.56 10.48 -4.84
CA GLU A 69 -0.93 11.83 -5.27
C GLU A 69 -2.40 12.19 -5.03
N GLY A 70 -3.23 11.23 -4.58
CA GLY A 70 -4.67 11.42 -4.39
C GLY A 70 -5.47 11.50 -5.70
N LYS A 71 -4.86 11.14 -6.83
CA LYS A 71 -5.49 11.11 -8.17
C LYS A 71 -6.27 9.82 -8.44
N ALA A 72 -5.96 8.75 -7.70
CA ALA A 72 -6.69 7.49 -7.72
C ALA A 72 -7.19 7.17 -6.31
N LYS A 73 -8.34 6.49 -6.23
CA LYS A 73 -8.91 6.05 -4.95
C LYS A 73 -8.12 4.87 -4.41
N LEU A 74 -7.98 4.79 -3.10
CA LEU A 74 -7.32 3.66 -2.44
C LEU A 74 -8.00 2.31 -2.73
N SER A 75 -9.32 2.31 -2.96
CA SER A 75 -10.07 1.12 -3.37
C SER A 75 -9.60 0.52 -4.69
N THR A 76 -8.88 1.27 -5.54
CA THR A 76 -8.28 0.75 -6.77
C THR A 76 -6.90 0.12 -6.56
N ALA A 77 -6.34 0.17 -5.33
CA ALA A 77 -5.07 -0.48 -5.01
C ALA A 77 -5.15 -2.00 -5.15
N ARG A 78 -6.34 -2.57 -4.96
CA ARG A 78 -6.53 -4.02 -5.00
C ARG A 78 -6.39 -4.57 -6.41
N GLN A 79 -5.54 -5.56 -6.55
CA GLN A 79 -5.45 -6.41 -7.73
C GLN A 79 -5.94 -7.82 -7.38
N LYS A 80 -6.74 -8.41 -8.27
CA LYS A 80 -7.08 -9.83 -8.15
C LYS A 80 -5.81 -10.64 -8.37
N VAL A 81 -5.35 -11.35 -7.34
CA VAL A 81 -4.28 -12.32 -7.48
C VAL A 81 -4.80 -13.41 -8.41
N LYS A 82 -4.19 -13.57 -9.59
CA LYS A 82 -4.42 -14.77 -10.39
C LYS A 82 -3.95 -15.93 -9.54
N ALA A 83 -4.88 -16.81 -9.13
CA ALA A 83 -4.57 -18.04 -8.42
C ALA A 83 -3.36 -18.70 -9.10
N LYS A 84 -2.22 -18.70 -8.42
CA LYS A 84 -1.03 -19.39 -8.88
C LYS A 84 -1.44 -20.85 -8.89
N LYS A 85 -1.61 -21.45 -10.08
CA LYS A 85 -1.82 -22.89 -10.23
C LYS A 85 -0.77 -23.58 -9.38
N GLU A 86 -1.19 -24.30 -8.35
CA GLU A 86 -0.39 -25.34 -7.70
C GLU A 86 0.16 -26.20 -8.84
N SER A 87 1.46 -26.11 -9.07
CA SER A 87 2.16 -26.99 -10.00
C SER A 87 2.69 -28.14 -9.17
N ALA A 88 2.03 -29.29 -9.37
CA ALA A 88 2.48 -30.69 -9.26
C ALA A 88 3.27 -31.11 -8.01
#